data_AF-A0AAD2CKD5-F1
#
_entry.id   AF-A0AAD2CKD5-F1
#
_cell.length_a   1.000
_cell.length_b   1.000
_cell.length_c   1.000
_cell.angle_alpha   90.00
_cell.angle_beta   90.00
_cell.angle_gamma   90.00
#
_symmetry.space_group_name_H-M   'P 1'
#
loop_
_entity.id
_entity.type
_entity.pdbx_description
1 polymer ?
#
loop_
_entity_poly.entity_id
_entity_poly.type
_entity_poly.pdbx_seq_one_letter_code
_entity_poly.pdbx_strand_id
1 'polypeptide(L)'
;MSTNKRRVQFNPSHDSVLEISNREEYTEQEILNYWYTKPEFKAITTRCYKQASRWESGKSSKNESFHRGLEGFTQEAEEITTASIEQCIDSVMDEQDAQWEEEVDDCDRLAAVSKEVSRFSVAWALEKAIADEQDAQNIYRRMEQKTKLQLKTKSSKGSSGLDSSDHTSICSDLSHPEADSVRSRESSSGTRVNKKGTQSITRRVTKALKMPKLAVGASPLLGVSR
;
A
#
# COMPACT_ATOMS: atom_id res chain seq x y z
N MET A 1 28.72 11.70 -26.74
CA MET A 1 27.77 10.66 -26.30
C MET A 1 26.66 11.31 -25.49
N SER A 2 25.45 11.37 -26.03
CA SER A 2 24.31 12.03 -25.39
C SER A 2 23.66 11.09 -24.38
N THR A 3 23.65 11.45 -23.10
CA THR A 3 22.97 10.65 -22.07
C THR A 3 21.49 10.99 -22.11
N ASN A 4 20.69 10.12 -22.74
CA ASN A 4 19.23 10.22 -22.73
C ASN A 4 18.71 10.09 -21.30
N LYS A 5 18.56 11.23 -20.61
CA LYS A 5 17.85 11.32 -19.34
C LYS A 5 16.37 11.05 -19.63
N ARG A 6 15.90 9.84 -19.31
CA ARG A 6 14.48 9.51 -19.31
C ARG A 6 13.78 10.48 -18.36
N ARG A 7 13.11 11.48 -18.92
CA ARG A 7 12.21 12.37 -18.19
C ARG A 7 10.79 11.94 -18.55
N VAL A 8 9.95 11.76 -17.53
CA VAL A 8 8.52 11.61 -17.74
C VAL A 8 8.04 12.92 -18.35
N GLN A 9 7.62 12.87 -19.60
CA GLN A 9 6.97 13.98 -20.27
C GLN A 9 5.49 13.66 -20.31
N PHE A 10 4.70 14.42 -19.56
CA PHE A 10 3.26 14.45 -19.77
C PHE A 10 3.05 15.13 -21.12
N ASN A 11 2.39 14.43 -22.06
CA ASN A 11 2.17 14.94 -23.39
C ASN A 11 1.30 16.21 -23.27
N PRO A 12 1.86 17.42 -23.50
CA PRO A 12 1.16 18.66 -23.20
C PRO A 12 0.16 19.04 -24.31
N SER A 13 0.03 18.20 -25.34
CA SER A 13 -0.61 18.57 -26.61
C SER A 13 -2.01 18.01 -26.84
N HIS A 14 -2.68 17.36 -25.88
CA HIS A 14 -4.00 16.81 -26.18
C HIS A 14 -5.01 16.96 -25.03
N ASP A 15 -6.14 17.57 -25.38
CA ASP A 15 -7.48 17.17 -24.94
C ASP A 15 -7.75 15.70 -25.35
N SER A 16 -6.88 14.77 -24.96
CA SER A 16 -7.09 13.36 -25.26
C SER A 16 -8.12 12.82 -24.27
N VAL A 17 -9.32 12.57 -24.76
CA VAL A 17 -10.30 11.76 -24.05
C VAL A 17 -9.73 10.34 -23.98
N LEU A 18 -9.38 9.91 -22.76
CA LEU A 18 -9.03 8.51 -22.48
C LEU A 18 -10.33 7.75 -22.26
N GLU A 19 -10.74 6.97 -23.25
CA GLU A 19 -11.81 5.99 -23.08
C GLU A 19 -11.24 4.78 -22.34
N ILE A 20 -11.78 4.53 -21.14
CA ILE A 20 -11.44 3.34 -20.35
C ILE A 20 -12.59 2.35 -20.57
N SER A 21 -12.29 1.23 -21.24
CA SER A 21 -13.26 0.16 -21.45
C SER A 21 -13.79 -0.37 -20.12
N ASN A 22 -15.09 -0.65 -20.08
CA ASN A 22 -15.72 -1.21 -18.90
C ASN A 22 -15.12 -2.61 -18.62
N ARG A 23 -14.99 -2.99 -17.35
CA ARG A 23 -14.53 -4.34 -16.94
C ARG A 23 -15.30 -5.46 -17.64
N GLU A 24 -16.58 -5.27 -17.89
CA GLU A 24 -17.45 -6.26 -18.52
C GLU A 24 -17.19 -6.44 -20.02
N GLU A 25 -16.49 -5.50 -20.65
CA GLU A 25 -16.16 -5.54 -22.09
C GLU A 25 -14.87 -6.33 -22.37
N TYR A 26 -14.07 -6.64 -21.36
CA TYR A 26 -12.85 -7.41 -21.54
C TYR A 26 -13.17 -8.88 -21.81
N THR A 27 -12.52 -9.44 -22.83
CA THR A 27 -12.56 -10.87 -23.09
C THR A 27 -11.92 -11.64 -21.93
N GLU A 28 -12.33 -12.90 -21.73
CA GLU A 28 -11.72 -13.76 -20.69
C GLU A 28 -10.19 -13.89 -20.87
N GLN A 29 -9.71 -13.86 -22.11
CA GLN A 29 -8.27 -13.89 -22.43
C GLN A 29 -7.56 -12.63 -21.97
N GLU A 30 -8.15 -11.45 -22.19
CA GLU A 30 -7.61 -10.20 -21.68
C GLU A 30 -7.64 -10.18 -20.16
N ILE A 31 -8.73 -10.63 -19.53
CA ILE A 31 -8.81 -10.72 -18.07
C ILE A 31 -7.69 -11.62 -17.54
N LEU A 32 -7.48 -12.81 -18.11
CA LEU A 32 -6.39 -13.71 -17.71
C LEU A 32 -4.99 -13.13 -17.93
N ASN A 33 -4.80 -12.32 -18.98
CA ASN A 33 -3.51 -11.72 -19.31
C ASN A 33 -3.19 -10.49 -18.46
N TYR A 34 -4.21 -9.70 -18.08
CA TYR A 34 -4.02 -8.43 -17.36
C TYR A 34 -4.22 -8.56 -15.85
N TRP A 35 -4.99 -9.53 -15.39
CA TRP A 35 -5.32 -9.68 -13.98
C TRP A 35 -4.51 -10.80 -13.35
N TYR A 36 -4.16 -10.61 -12.07
CA TYR A 36 -3.52 -11.67 -11.31
C TYR A 36 -4.42 -12.89 -11.19
N THR A 37 -3.87 -14.05 -11.50
CA THR A 37 -4.51 -15.31 -11.17
C THR A 37 -4.63 -15.43 -9.64
N LYS A 38 -5.60 -16.20 -9.16
CA LYS A 38 -5.75 -16.48 -7.70
C LYS A 38 -4.44 -16.90 -7.01
N PRO A 39 -3.61 -17.81 -7.56
CA PRO A 39 -2.34 -18.18 -6.93
C PRO A 39 -1.32 -17.03 -6.93
N GLU A 40 -1.23 -16.24 -8.00
CA GLU A 40 -0.34 -15.06 -8.06
C GLU A 40 -0.75 -14.02 -7.03
N PHE A 41 -2.05 -13.70 -6.97
CA PHE A 41 -2.59 -12.77 -5.98
C PHE A 41 -2.27 -13.24 -4.56
N LYS A 42 -2.48 -14.53 -4.25
CA LYS A 42 -2.11 -15.11 -2.95
C LYS A 42 -0.61 -14.98 -2.67
N ALA A 43 0.25 -15.20 -3.66
CA ALA A 43 1.70 -15.07 -3.51
C ALA A 43 2.12 -13.62 -3.25
N ILE A 44 1.53 -12.66 -3.96
CA ILE A 44 1.72 -11.21 -3.75
C ILE A 44 1.29 -10.83 -2.34
N THR A 45 0.08 -11.19 -1.92
CA THR A 45 -0.46 -10.91 -0.59
C THR A 45 0.41 -11.51 0.51
N THR A 46 0.83 -12.77 0.36
CA THR A 46 1.74 -13.43 1.31
C THR A 46 3.08 -12.68 1.41
N ARG A 47 3.61 -12.18 0.28
CA ARG A 47 4.84 -11.39 0.26
C ARG A 47 4.65 -10.06 1.00
N CYS A 48 3.52 -9.37 0.78
CA CYS A 48 3.18 -8.13 1.46
C CYS A 48 3.11 -8.31 2.98
N TYR A 49 2.36 -9.31 3.47
CA TYR A 49 2.29 -9.62 4.91
C TYR A 49 3.66 -9.94 5.53
N LYS A 50 4.50 -10.73 4.84
CA LYS A 50 5.86 -11.01 5.32
C LYS A 50 6.72 -9.75 5.40
N GLN A 51 6.54 -8.82 4.46
CA GLN A 51 7.30 -7.58 4.44
C GLN A 51 6.79 -6.59 5.51
N ALA A 52 5.48 -6.51 5.72
CA ALA A 52 4.86 -5.73 6.80
C ALA A 52 5.31 -6.24 8.18
N SER A 53 5.21 -7.55 8.43
CA SER A 53 5.68 -8.15 9.69
C SER A 53 7.17 -7.88 9.97
N ARG A 54 8.02 -7.90 8.92
CA ARG A 54 9.43 -7.50 9.08
C ARG A 54 9.58 -6.03 9.42
N TRP A 55 8.83 -5.16 8.76
CA TRP A 55 8.85 -3.74 9.02
C TRP A 55 8.43 -3.42 10.46
N GLU A 56 7.34 -4.01 10.94
CA GLU A 56 6.87 -3.88 12.34
C GLU A 56 7.91 -4.38 13.34
N SER A 57 8.65 -5.43 13.01
CA SER A 57 9.75 -5.93 13.86
C SER A 57 10.99 -5.03 13.85
N GLY A 58 10.98 -3.90 13.14
CA GLY A 58 12.11 -2.98 12.97
C GLY A 58 13.25 -3.53 12.12
N LYS A 59 13.05 -4.67 11.45
CA LYS A 59 14.08 -5.31 10.61
C LYS A 59 14.08 -4.65 9.24
N SER A 60 15.23 -4.12 8.82
CA SER A 60 15.39 -3.58 7.47
C SER A 60 15.07 -4.63 6.40
N SER A 61 14.45 -4.19 5.30
CA SER A 61 14.27 -5.05 4.13
C SER A 61 15.63 -5.47 3.57
N LYS A 62 15.70 -6.70 3.04
CA LYS A 62 16.94 -7.23 2.44
C LYS A 62 17.28 -6.53 1.12
N ASN A 63 16.24 -6.07 0.43
CA ASN A 63 16.36 -5.26 -0.77
C ASN A 63 16.06 -3.82 -0.35
N GLU A 64 16.59 -2.81 -1.05
CA GLU A 64 16.13 -1.40 -0.91
C GLU A 64 14.66 -1.23 -1.42
N SER A 65 13.82 -2.24 -1.19
CA SER A 65 12.40 -2.21 -1.47
C SER A 65 11.73 -1.22 -0.53
N PHE A 66 11.05 -0.26 -1.12
CA PHE A 66 10.22 0.67 -0.38
C PHE A 66 9.11 -0.07 0.37
N HIS A 67 8.78 0.42 1.57
CA HIS A 67 7.69 -0.10 2.39
C HIS A 67 6.32 0.50 2.05
N ARG A 68 6.26 1.34 1.00
CA ARG A 68 5.03 1.99 0.55
C ARG A 68 4.00 0.96 0.10
N GLY A 69 2.74 1.18 0.47
CA GLY A 69 1.63 0.28 0.15
C GLY A 69 1.56 -0.93 1.07
N LEU A 70 2.38 -0.99 2.13
CA LEU A 70 2.31 -2.03 3.16
C LEU A 70 1.55 -1.56 4.40
N GLU A 71 1.11 -0.31 4.44
CA GLU A 71 0.46 0.30 5.58
C GLU A 71 -0.80 -0.50 5.92
N GLY A 72 -1.61 -0.84 4.92
CA GLY A 72 -2.80 -1.70 5.07
C GLY A 72 -2.51 -3.17 5.38
N PHE A 73 -1.25 -3.60 5.37
CA PHE A 73 -0.82 -4.96 5.78
C PHE A 73 -0.20 -4.99 7.18
N THR A 74 -0.14 -3.85 7.87
CA THR A 74 0.24 -3.80 9.29
C THR A 74 -0.91 -4.20 10.17
N GLN A 75 -0.60 -4.80 11.31
CA GLN A 75 -1.57 -5.14 12.33
C GLN A 75 -2.29 -3.88 12.84
N GLU A 76 -1.57 -2.77 13.05
CA GLU A 76 -2.18 -1.53 13.51
C GLU A 76 -3.21 -0.97 12.51
N ALA A 77 -2.87 -0.93 11.21
CA ALA A 77 -3.81 -0.43 10.21
C ALA A 77 -5.00 -1.38 10.01
N GLU A 78 -4.78 -2.69 10.09
CA GLU A 78 -5.84 -3.70 10.05
C GLU A 78 -6.80 -3.52 11.23
N GLU A 79 -6.27 -3.33 12.45
CA GLU A 79 -7.06 -3.05 13.65
C GLU A 79 -7.87 -1.75 13.52
N ILE A 80 -7.25 -0.65 13.07
CA ILE A 80 -7.93 0.64 12.87
C ILE A 80 -9.04 0.52 11.81
N THR A 81 -8.74 -0.12 10.68
CA THR A 81 -9.68 -0.26 9.57
C THR A 81 -10.86 -1.14 9.98
N THR A 82 -10.59 -2.26 10.66
CA THR A 82 -11.62 -3.16 11.18
C THR A 82 -12.52 -2.43 12.17
N ALA A 83 -11.95 -1.73 13.15
CA ALA A 83 -12.72 -0.97 14.13
C ALA A 83 -13.58 0.12 13.48
N SER A 84 -13.07 0.80 12.45
CA SER A 84 -13.84 1.80 11.70
C SER A 84 -15.02 1.17 10.93
N ILE A 85 -14.83 -0.02 10.35
CA ILE A 85 -15.88 -0.75 9.65
C ILE A 85 -16.95 -1.22 10.63
N GLU A 86 -16.54 -1.86 11.74
CA GLU A 86 -17.43 -2.31 12.79
C GLU A 86 -18.27 -1.15 13.34
N GLN A 87 -17.64 -0.01 13.63
CA GLN A 87 -18.35 1.18 14.11
C GLN A 87 -19.40 1.69 13.09
N CYS A 88 -19.07 1.67 11.80
CA CYS A 88 -20.01 2.08 10.76
C CYS A 88 -21.19 1.09 10.64
N ILE A 89 -20.92 -0.21 10.74
CA ILE A 89 -21.97 -1.25 10.74
C ILE A 89 -22.88 -1.06 11.93
N ASP A 90 -22.31 -0.99 13.14
CA ASP A 90 -23.07 -0.83 14.39
C ASP A 90 -23.96 0.42 14.33
N SER A 91 -23.42 1.56 13.87
CA SER A 91 -24.19 2.81 13.77
C SER A 91 -25.35 2.72 12.76
N VAL A 92 -25.17 2.00 11.65
CA VAL A 92 -26.23 1.79 10.65
C VAL A 92 -27.29 0.82 11.19
N MET A 93 -26.89 -0.20 11.93
CA MET A 93 -27.82 -1.15 12.57
C MET A 93 -28.64 -0.47 13.67
N ASP A 94 -28.01 0.38 14.50
CA ASP A 94 -28.71 1.16 15.53
C ASP A 94 -29.77 2.09 14.90
N GLU A 95 -29.45 2.74 13.77
CA GLU A 95 -30.41 3.58 13.05
C GLU A 95 -31.52 2.74 12.38
N GLN A 96 -31.21 1.57 11.84
CA GLN A 96 -32.20 0.66 11.28
C GLN A 96 -33.18 0.16 12.37
N ASP A 97 -32.68 -0.21 13.54
CA ASP A 97 -33.50 -0.62 14.68
C ASP A 97 -34.42 0.53 15.12
N ALA A 98 -33.91 1.76 15.18
CA ALA A 98 -34.72 2.95 15.49
C ALA A 98 -35.83 3.20 14.45
N GLN A 99 -35.54 3.03 13.16
CA GLN A 99 -36.53 3.16 12.10
C GLN A 99 -37.61 2.07 12.17
N TRP A 100 -37.25 0.84 12.56
CA TRP A 100 -38.21 -0.24 12.77
C TRP A 100 -39.17 0.03 13.94
N GLU A 101 -38.67 0.59 15.05
CA GLU A 101 -39.52 0.98 16.18
C GLU A 101 -40.52 2.10 15.79
N GLU A 102 -40.15 2.96 14.85
CA GLU A 102 -40.98 4.06 14.34
C GLU A 102 -41.88 3.66 13.15
N GLU A 103 -41.77 2.42 12.65
CA GLU A 103 -42.40 1.95 11.39
C GLU A 103 -42.08 2.85 10.17
N VAL A 104 -40.86 3.41 10.13
CA VAL A 104 -40.36 4.26 9.04
C VAL A 104 -39.31 3.49 8.22
N ASP A 105 -39.19 3.81 6.93
CA ASP A 105 -38.09 3.33 6.06
C ASP A 105 -37.48 4.54 5.35
N ASP A 106 -36.38 5.06 5.90
CA ASP A 106 -35.67 6.24 5.41
C ASP A 106 -34.21 5.90 5.09
N CYS A 107 -33.99 5.58 3.82
CA CYS A 107 -32.67 5.29 3.27
C CYS A 107 -31.70 6.48 3.34
N ASP A 108 -32.20 7.72 3.27
CA ASP A 108 -31.34 8.91 3.31
C ASP A 108 -30.76 9.12 4.71
N ARG A 109 -31.52 8.82 5.76
CA ARG A 109 -31.02 8.80 7.15
C ARG A 109 -29.91 7.77 7.36
N LEU A 110 -30.09 6.53 6.87
CA LEU A 110 -29.03 5.49 6.95
C LEU A 110 -27.74 5.95 6.23
N ALA A 111 -27.90 6.54 5.04
CA ALA A 111 -26.76 7.09 4.29
C ALA A 111 -26.09 8.26 5.03
N ALA A 112 -26.85 9.12 5.71
CA ALA A 112 -26.31 10.22 6.51
C ALA A 112 -25.49 9.71 7.70
N VAL A 113 -26.00 8.70 8.42
CA VAL A 113 -25.29 8.07 9.55
C VAL A 113 -23.98 7.43 9.09
N SER A 114 -24.02 6.62 8.02
CA SER A 114 -22.81 6.00 7.47
C SER A 114 -21.76 7.03 7.03
N LYS A 115 -22.19 8.11 6.38
CA LYS A 115 -21.30 9.22 5.96
C LYS A 115 -20.65 9.91 7.15
N GLU A 116 -21.42 10.20 8.21
CA GLU A 116 -20.90 10.91 9.37
C GLU A 116 -19.84 10.06 10.11
N VAL A 117 -20.10 8.76 10.29
CA VAL A 117 -19.13 7.83 10.93
C VAL A 117 -17.87 7.68 10.08
N SER A 118 -18.02 7.61 8.76
CA SER A 118 -16.89 7.41 7.83
C SER A 118 -16.07 8.69 7.56
N ARG A 119 -16.53 9.85 8.02
CA ARG A 119 -15.87 11.14 7.78
C ARG A 119 -14.44 11.18 8.32
N PHE A 120 -14.17 10.50 9.43
CA PHE A 120 -12.83 10.43 10.02
C PHE A 120 -11.85 9.65 9.13
N SER A 121 -12.33 8.64 8.41
CA SER A 121 -11.49 7.82 7.52
C SER A 121 -10.91 8.64 6.37
N VAL A 122 -11.67 9.63 5.87
CA VAL A 122 -11.19 10.57 4.84
C VAL A 122 -10.09 11.47 5.40
N ALA A 123 -10.29 12.05 6.59
CA ALA A 123 -9.29 12.89 7.23
C ALA A 123 -8.00 12.12 7.52
N TRP A 124 -8.12 10.90 8.02
CA TRP A 124 -6.98 10.01 8.29
C TRP A 124 -6.22 9.65 7.01
N ALA A 125 -6.92 9.33 5.91
CA ALA A 125 -6.29 9.06 4.63
C ALA A 125 -5.49 10.27 4.11
N LEU A 126 -6.02 11.49 4.26
CA LEU A 126 -5.31 12.71 3.88
C LEU A 126 -4.07 12.96 4.75
N GLU A 127 -4.18 12.77 6.07
CA GLU A 127 -3.04 12.89 6.98
C GLU A 127 -1.93 11.90 6.62
N LYS A 128 -2.29 10.65 6.33
CA LYS A 128 -1.35 9.62 5.88
C LYS A 128 -0.71 9.96 4.55
N ALA A 129 -1.48 10.46 3.58
CA ALA A 129 -0.93 10.88 2.29
C ALA A 129 0.12 12.00 2.43
N ILE A 130 -0.09 12.95 3.35
CA ILE A 130 0.89 14.02 3.65
C ILE A 130 2.16 13.44 4.27
N ALA A 131 2.03 12.54 5.25
CA ALA A 131 3.18 11.87 5.87
C ALA A 131 3.99 11.09 4.83
N ASP A 132 3.31 10.36 3.94
CA ASP A 132 3.93 9.64 2.84
C ASP A 132 4.65 10.59 1.89
N GLU A 133 4.06 11.73 1.53
CA GLU A 133 4.73 12.71 0.68
C GLU A 133 6.04 13.20 1.32
N GLN A 134 6.01 13.57 2.61
CA GLN A 134 7.18 14.04 3.34
C GLN A 134 8.29 12.98 3.38
N ASP A 135 7.93 11.72 3.62
CA ASP A 135 8.89 10.61 3.60
C ASP A 135 9.51 10.40 2.21
N ALA A 136 8.72 10.54 1.13
CA ALA A 136 9.23 10.48 -0.24
C ALA A 136 10.26 11.57 -0.49
N GLN A 137 9.93 12.81 -0.12
CA GLN A 137 10.81 13.96 -0.30
C GLN A 137 12.12 13.77 0.49
N ASN A 138 12.04 13.26 1.71
CA ASN A 138 13.22 12.99 2.55
C ASN A 138 14.13 11.92 1.93
N ILE A 139 13.56 10.84 1.40
CA ILE A 139 14.30 9.79 0.70
C ILE A 139 14.97 10.37 -0.54
N TYR A 140 14.24 11.15 -1.34
CA TYR A 140 14.76 11.76 -2.56
C TYR A 140 15.95 12.70 -2.28
N ARG A 141 15.84 13.56 -1.26
CA ARG A 141 16.94 14.42 -0.80
C ARG A 141 18.17 13.61 -0.40
N ARG A 142 18.01 12.49 0.31
CA ARG A 142 19.12 11.60 0.69
C ARG A 142 19.78 10.96 -0.53
N MET A 143 19.01 10.55 -1.54
CA MET A 143 19.55 9.99 -2.78
C MET A 143 20.37 11.02 -3.56
N GLU A 144 19.90 12.28 -3.66
CA GLU A 144 20.66 13.36 -4.31
C GLU A 144 21.98 13.67 -3.60
N GLN A 145 22.00 13.65 -2.27
CA GLN A 145 23.24 13.85 -1.52
C GLN A 145 24.24 12.72 -1.78
N LYS A 146 23.78 11.45 -1.79
CA LYS A 146 24.63 10.29 -2.10
C LYS A 146 25.24 10.37 -3.50
N THR A 147 24.47 10.76 -4.51
CA THR A 147 24.98 10.87 -5.89
C THR A 147 26.02 11.98 -6.05
N LYS A 148 25.80 13.14 -5.40
CA LYS A 148 26.78 14.24 -5.36
C LYS A 148 28.11 13.81 -4.72
N LEU A 149 28.06 13.06 -3.62
CA LEU A 149 29.25 12.54 -2.96
C LEU A 149 30.03 11.55 -3.85
N GLN A 150 29.31 10.66 -4.56
CA GLN A 150 29.94 9.71 -5.49
C GLN A 150 30.61 10.39 -6.69
N LEU A 151 30.06 11.50 -7.19
CA LEU A 151 30.70 12.28 -8.27
C LEU A 151 31.97 12.98 -7.77
N LYS A 152 31.96 13.52 -6.55
CA LYS A 152 33.12 14.19 -5.96
C LYS A 152 34.29 13.23 -5.75
N THR A 153 34.04 12.00 -5.28
CA THR A 153 35.10 11.00 -5.06
C THR A 153 35.72 10.47 -6.35
N LYS A 154 34.97 10.43 -7.46
CA LYS A 154 35.51 10.06 -8.78
C LYS A 154 36.37 11.18 -9.38
N SER A 155 35.99 12.45 -9.19
CA SER A 155 36.73 13.59 -9.73
C SER A 155 38.11 13.78 -9.10
N SER A 156 38.33 13.33 -7.86
CA SER A 156 39.62 13.48 -7.17
C SER A 156 40.62 12.35 -7.45
N LYS A 157 40.24 11.31 -8.20
CA LYS A 157 41.07 10.10 -8.40
C LYS A 157 41.56 9.93 -9.86
N GLY A 158 41.36 10.93 -10.71
CA GLY A 158 41.62 10.86 -12.17
C GLY A 158 42.71 11.80 -12.69
N SER A 159 43.83 11.98 -11.98
CA SER A 159 44.97 12.79 -12.46
C SER A 159 46.33 12.05 -12.46
N SER A 160 46.36 10.73 -12.32
CA SER A 160 47.62 10.00 -12.38
C SER A 160 47.50 8.68 -13.13
N GLY A 161 47.73 8.76 -14.44
CA GLY A 161 48.31 7.69 -15.26
C GLY A 161 47.36 6.63 -15.79
N LEU A 162 47.34 6.50 -17.12
CA LEU A 162 47.18 5.30 -17.96
C LEU A 162 46.70 5.78 -19.33
N ASP A 163 47.58 6.00 -20.30
CA ASP A 163 48.37 5.00 -21.03
C ASP A 163 47.52 3.83 -21.58
N SER A 164 47.38 3.91 -22.90
CA SER A 164 47.18 2.89 -23.93
C SER A 164 46.41 1.59 -23.64
N SER A 165 45.40 1.37 -24.49
CA SER A 165 45.00 0.09 -25.09
C SER A 165 44.68 -1.07 -24.14
N ASP A 166 43.38 -1.39 -24.01
CA ASP A 166 42.92 -2.66 -24.59
C ASP A 166 41.39 -2.74 -24.66
N HIS A 167 40.94 -3.14 -25.84
CA HIS A 167 39.55 -3.35 -26.21
C HIS A 167 39.03 -4.63 -25.57
N THR A 168 38.19 -4.53 -24.54
CA THR A 168 37.35 -5.65 -24.11
C THR A 168 35.88 -5.27 -24.19
N SER A 169 35.31 -5.66 -25.33
CA SER A 169 33.87 -5.67 -25.63
C SER A 169 33.15 -6.59 -24.63
N ILE A 170 32.62 -6.02 -23.55
CA ILE A 170 31.68 -6.68 -22.64
C ILE A 170 30.26 -6.37 -23.17
N CYS A 171 29.89 -7.04 -24.25
CA CYS A 171 28.53 -7.06 -24.79
C CYS A 171 28.21 -8.43 -25.37
N SER A 172 28.30 -9.45 -24.52
CA SER A 172 27.64 -10.74 -24.63
C SER A 172 27.51 -11.17 -23.18
N ASP A 173 26.34 -11.31 -22.56
CA ASP A 173 25.45 -12.44 -22.81
C ASP A 173 24.28 -12.29 -21.81
N LEU A 174 23.11 -11.84 -22.28
CA LEU A 174 21.85 -11.90 -21.52
C LEU A 174 21.07 -13.13 -21.98
N SER A 175 21.69 -14.30 -21.84
CA SER A 175 20.98 -15.57 -21.92
C SER A 175 20.06 -15.69 -20.71
N HIS A 176 18.76 -15.61 -20.97
CA HIS A 176 17.72 -16.01 -20.02
C HIS A 176 17.96 -17.46 -19.61
N PRO A 177 18.03 -17.80 -18.31
CA PRO A 177 18.03 -19.19 -17.89
C PRO A 177 16.67 -19.80 -18.29
N GLU A 178 16.72 -20.84 -19.12
CA GLU A 178 15.59 -21.66 -19.47
C GLU A 178 14.90 -22.18 -18.20
N ALA A 179 13.57 -22.20 -18.23
CA ALA A 179 12.74 -22.72 -17.16
C ALA A 179 12.95 -24.23 -17.02
N ASP A 180 13.84 -24.62 -16.11
CA ASP A 180 13.97 -26.02 -15.68
C ASP A 180 12.67 -26.49 -15.02
N SER A 181 11.93 -27.29 -15.79
CA SER A 181 11.22 -28.51 -15.38
C SER A 181 11.04 -28.67 -13.86
N VAL A 182 9.89 -28.22 -13.36
CA VAL A 182 9.37 -28.56 -12.03
C VAL A 182 9.17 -30.08 -11.95
N ARG A 183 10.18 -30.76 -11.39
CA ARG A 183 10.12 -32.18 -11.05
C ARG A 183 9.25 -32.31 -9.80
N SER A 184 8.02 -32.79 -9.98
CA SER A 184 7.11 -33.19 -8.89
C SER A 184 7.80 -34.20 -7.97
N ARG A 185 8.31 -33.72 -6.83
CA ARG A 185 8.67 -34.57 -5.70
C ARG A 185 7.45 -34.66 -4.79
N GLU A 186 6.71 -35.74 -4.95
CA GLU A 186 5.80 -36.25 -3.93
C GLU A 186 6.61 -36.64 -2.70
N SER A 187 6.83 -35.69 -1.79
CA SER A 187 7.29 -35.99 -0.44
C SER A 187 6.06 -36.19 0.45
N SER A 188 5.69 -37.44 0.62
CA SER A 188 4.87 -37.95 1.73
C SER A 188 5.50 -37.55 3.06
N SER A 189 5.15 -36.37 3.58
CA SER A 189 5.42 -35.99 4.96
C SER A 189 4.18 -36.28 5.79
N GLY A 190 4.20 -37.41 6.50
CA GLY A 190 3.21 -37.76 7.50
C GLY A 190 3.15 -36.70 8.60
N THR A 191 2.04 -35.97 8.66
CA THR A 191 1.75 -35.00 9.71
C THR A 191 1.38 -35.77 10.98
N ARG A 192 2.33 -35.88 11.90
CA ARG A 192 2.08 -36.37 13.27
C ARG A 192 1.25 -35.30 13.99
N VAL A 193 -0.06 -35.53 14.10
CA VAL A 193 -1.00 -34.68 14.83
C VAL A 193 -0.70 -34.79 16.33
N ASN A 194 0.15 -33.91 16.85
CA ASN A 194 0.23 -33.69 18.29
C ASN A 194 -0.95 -32.80 18.70
N LYS A 195 -2.00 -33.43 19.22
CA LYS A 195 -3.06 -32.78 20.01
C LYS A 195 -2.42 -32.20 21.29
N LYS A 196 -1.87 -30.99 21.21
CA LYS A 196 -1.69 -30.15 22.41
C LYS A 196 -2.84 -29.17 22.43
N GLY A 197 -3.65 -29.28 23.47
CA GLY A 197 -4.88 -28.53 23.66
C GLY A 197 -4.66 -27.03 23.46
N THR A 198 -5.41 -26.49 22.50
CA THR A 198 -5.61 -25.06 22.33
C THR A 198 -6.36 -24.56 23.57
N GLN A 199 -5.64 -24.09 24.58
CA GLN A 199 -6.27 -23.22 25.56
C GLN A 199 -6.62 -21.93 24.84
N SER A 200 -7.91 -21.74 24.59
CA SER A 200 -8.46 -20.52 24.04
C SER A 200 -8.22 -19.40 25.05
N ILE A 201 -7.11 -18.68 24.89
CA ILE A 201 -6.87 -17.42 25.58
C ILE A 201 -7.54 -16.34 24.73
N THR A 202 -8.87 -16.25 24.85
CA THR A 202 -9.60 -15.01 24.53
C THR A 202 -9.27 -13.99 25.60
N ARG A 203 -8.06 -13.42 25.55
CA ARG A 203 -7.82 -12.13 26.19
C ARG A 203 -8.47 -11.07 25.31
N ARG A 204 -9.73 -10.76 25.59
CA ARG A 204 -10.31 -9.47 25.22
C ARG A 204 -9.47 -8.41 25.92
N VAL A 205 -8.45 -7.91 25.24
CA VAL A 205 -7.79 -6.68 25.65
C VAL A 205 -8.70 -5.57 25.15
N THR A 206 -9.71 -5.23 25.95
CA THR A 206 -10.41 -3.96 25.82
C THR A 206 -9.46 -2.87 26.29
N LYS A 207 -8.37 -2.65 25.56
CA LYS A 207 -7.69 -1.37 25.60
C LYS A 207 -8.66 -0.45 24.89
N ALA A 208 -9.40 0.34 25.68
CA ALA A 208 -10.12 1.49 25.16
C ALA A 208 -9.09 2.31 24.38
N LEU A 209 -9.11 2.18 23.05
CA LEU A 209 -8.44 3.09 22.14
C LEU A 209 -9.00 4.45 22.51
N LYS A 210 -8.20 5.22 23.24
CA LYS A 210 -8.54 6.58 23.64
C LYS A 210 -8.52 7.40 22.36
N MET A 211 -9.64 7.36 21.65
CA MET A 211 -9.87 8.19 20.48
C MET A 211 -9.55 9.63 20.90
N PRO A 212 -8.70 10.35 20.15
CA PRO A 212 -8.40 11.73 20.48
C PRO A 212 -9.73 12.49 20.52
N LYS A 213 -10.04 13.10 21.68
CA LYS A 213 -11.14 14.06 21.79
C LYS A 213 -10.80 15.24 20.88
N LEU A 214 -11.25 15.17 19.63
CA LEU A 214 -11.20 16.32 18.73
C LEU A 214 -12.15 17.35 19.33
N ALA A 215 -11.57 18.44 19.83
CA ALA A 215 -12.32 19.59 20.28
C ALA A 215 -13.14 20.08 19.09
N VAL A 216 -14.44 19.79 19.09
CA VAL A 216 -15.41 20.37 18.17
C VAL A 216 -15.45 21.86 18.52
N GLY A 217 -14.60 22.63 17.85
CA GLY A 217 -14.62 24.08 17.90
C GLY A 217 -15.97 24.53 17.36
N ALA A 218 -16.86 24.94 18.26
CA ALA A 218 -18.11 25.58 17.91
C ALA A 218 -17.79 26.79 17.02
N SER A 219 -18.09 26.67 15.73
CA SER A 219 -18.03 27.81 14.82
C SER A 219 -19.14 28.78 15.24
N PRO A 220 -18.82 30.03 15.59
CA PRO A 220 -19.84 30.99 15.97
C PRO A 220 -20.70 31.30 14.74
N LEU A 221 -21.99 30.98 14.84
CA LEU A 221 -23.01 31.42 13.89
C LEU A 221 -22.98 32.94 13.84
N LEU A 222 -22.43 33.49 12.77
CA LEU A 222 -22.55 34.91 12.45
C LEU A 222 -24.02 35.20 12.18
N GLY A 223 -24.67 35.82 13.17
CA GLY A 223 -26.02 36.34 13.08
C GLY A 223 -26.09 37.39 11.97
N VAL A 224 -26.91 37.09 10.95
CA VAL A 224 -27.35 38.07 9.97
C VAL A 224 -28.51 38.84 10.59
N SER A 225 -28.22 40.04 11.10
CA SER A 225 -29.27 40.99 11.47
C SER A 225 -29.96 41.50 10.20
N ARG A 226 -31.29 41.43 10.20
CA ARG A 226 -32.16 42.04 9.19
C ARG A 226 -32.29 43.55 9.40
#